data_AF-Q3A588-F1
#
_entry.id   AF-Q3A588-F1
#
_cell.length_a   1.000
_cell.length_b   1.000
_cell.length_c   1.000
_cell.angle_alpha   90.00
_cell.angle_beta   90.00
_cell.angle_gamma   90.00
#
_symmetry.space_group_name_H-M   'P 1'
#
loop_
_entity.id
_entity.type
_entity.pdbx_description
1 polymer ?
#
loop_
_entity_poly.entity_id
_entity_poly.type
_entity_poly.pdbx_seq_one_letter_code
_entity_poly.pdbx_strand_id
1 'polypeptide(L)'
;MLVLSLGEQSGETVYLDIHHAEWCQRSGTPRWALSALLGDGWYEGEVLIESGDQVQVTFADEWLGCSRIGEFFERVDRERLLAAIGKALMGRGLADVSELQIPPMLFS
;
A
#
# COMPACT_ATOMS: atom_id res chain seq x y z
N MET A 1 -7.88 3.09 7.09
CA MET A 1 -6.49 3.20 7.59
C MET A 1 -5.90 1.90 8.14
N LEU A 2 -4.67 1.55 7.73
CA LEU A 2 -3.84 0.42 8.15
C LEU A 2 -2.49 0.93 8.63
N VAL A 3 -2.08 0.58 9.86
CA VAL A 3 -0.74 0.90 10.37
C VAL A 3 0.25 -0.17 9.91
N LEU A 4 1.40 0.26 9.36
CA LEU A 4 2.44 -0.64 8.87
C LEU A 4 3.50 -0.89 9.94
N SER A 5 3.82 -2.16 10.17
CA SER A 5 4.89 -2.55 11.09
C SER A 5 6.23 -2.64 10.37
N LEU A 6 7.06 -1.60 10.50
CA LEU A 6 8.38 -1.51 9.85
C LEU A 6 9.56 -1.96 10.74
N GLY A 7 9.27 -2.42 11.97
CA GLY A 7 10.26 -2.77 12.98
C GLY A 7 10.55 -1.63 13.98
N GLU A 8 11.29 -1.92 15.05
CA GLU A 8 11.45 -1.05 16.24
C GLU A 8 12.32 0.21 16.05
N GLN A 9 12.66 0.62 14.82
CA GLN A 9 13.66 1.69 14.60
C GLN A 9 13.12 3.03 14.12
N SER A 10 11.86 3.16 13.69
CA SER A 10 11.27 4.46 13.39
C SER A 10 10.29 4.85 14.49
N GLY A 11 10.53 5.99 15.16
CA GLY A 11 9.53 6.62 16.03
C GLY A 11 8.31 7.14 15.26
N GLU A 12 8.36 7.09 13.93
CA GLU A 12 7.32 7.51 13.00
C GLU A 12 6.42 6.33 12.64
N THR A 13 5.11 6.52 12.77
CA THR A 13 4.10 5.51 12.44
C THR A 13 3.71 5.66 10.97
N VAL A 14 4.19 4.73 10.13
CA VAL A 14 3.80 4.70 8.72
C VAL A 14 2.44 4.02 8.57
N TYR A 15 1.57 4.60 7.76
CA TYR A 15 0.22 4.12 7.55
C TYR A 15 -0.20 4.16 6.08
N LEU A 16 -1.16 3.29 5.73
CA LEU A 16 -1.91 3.32 4.47
C LEU A 16 -3.36 3.65 4.76
N ASP A 17 -3.91 4.66 4.09
CA ASP A 17 -5.34 4.90 4.09
C ASP A 17 -5.96 4.55 2.74
N ILE A 18 -6.43 3.31 2.65
CA ILE A 18 -7.10 2.78 1.46
C ILE A 18 -8.49 3.40 1.38
N HIS A 19 -8.73 4.17 0.32
CA HIS A 19 -10.00 4.85 0.09
C HIS A 19 -10.70 4.34 -1.18
N HIS A 20 -10.02 3.53 -2.00
CA HIS A 20 -10.63 2.83 -3.13
C HIS A 20 -10.06 1.42 -3.29
N ALA A 21 -10.91 0.46 -3.64
CA ALA A 21 -10.52 -0.89 -3.98
C ALA A 21 -11.40 -1.43 -5.11
N GLU A 22 -10.77 -1.94 -6.15
CA GLU A 22 -11.43 -2.57 -7.29
C GLU A 22 -10.83 -3.96 -7.52
N TRP A 23 -11.70 -4.94 -7.77
CA TRP A 23 -11.27 -6.25 -8.24
C TRP A 23 -11.13 -6.20 -9.76
N CYS A 24 -10.00 -6.67 -10.29
CA CYS A 24 -9.75 -6.69 -11.72
C CYS A 24 -9.06 -7.99 -12.16
N GLN A 25 -9.17 -8.28 -13.46
CA GLN A 25 -8.39 -9.32 -14.12
C GLN A 25 -7.48 -8.68 -15.16
N ARG A 26 -6.16 -8.80 -14.96
CA ARG A 26 -5.15 -8.29 -15.89
C ARG A 26 -4.37 -9.48 -16.45
N SER A 27 -4.39 -9.64 -17.76
CA SER A 27 -3.77 -10.79 -18.45
C SER A 27 -4.23 -12.16 -17.95
N GLY A 28 -5.47 -12.26 -17.47
CA GLY A 28 -6.05 -13.51 -16.93
C GLY A 28 -5.70 -13.81 -15.47
N THR A 29 -4.86 -13.00 -14.82
CA THR A 29 -4.56 -13.13 -13.38
C THR A 29 -5.49 -12.22 -12.58
N PRO A 30 -6.24 -12.76 -11.60
CA PRO A 30 -7.09 -11.96 -10.73
C PRO A 30 -6.23 -11.12 -9.76
N ARG A 31 -6.64 -9.87 -9.53
CA ARG A 31 -5.91 -8.89 -8.73
C ARG A 31 -6.87 -7.91 -8.07
N TRP A 32 -6.42 -7.30 -6.98
CA TRP A 32 -6.98 -6.09 -6.40
C TRP A 32 -6.17 -4.88 -6.84
N ALA A 33 -6.83 -3.82 -7.30
CA ALA A 33 -6.25 -2.50 -7.47
C ALA A 33 -6.76 -1.60 -6.35
N LEU A 34 -5.84 -1.07 -5.53
CA LEU A 34 -6.17 -0.27 -4.35
C LEU A 34 -5.59 1.13 -4.53
N SER A 35 -6.40 2.17 -4.34
CA SER A 35 -5.93 3.55 -4.20
C SER A 35 -5.88 3.90 -2.73
N ALA A 36 -4.74 4.42 -2.31
CA ALA A 36 -4.47 4.70 -0.91
C ALA A 36 -3.56 5.91 -0.73
N LEU A 37 -3.73 6.59 0.40
CA LEU A 37 -2.76 7.56 0.87
C LEU A 37 -1.69 6.84 1.70
N LEU A 38 -0.41 7.03 1.39
CA LEU A 38 0.70 6.60 2.21
C LEU A 38 1.22 7.80 3.00
N GLY A 39 1.40 7.65 4.32
CA GLY A 39 2.00 8.70 5.11
C GLY A 39 2.69 8.25 6.39
N ASP A 40 3.45 9.17 6.98
CA ASP A 40 4.17 9.01 8.26
C ASP A 40 3.94 10.18 9.23
N GLY A 41 3.05 11.13 8.87
CA GLY A 41 2.78 12.37 9.59
C GLY A 41 3.59 13.59 9.09
N TRP A 42 4.64 13.38 8.30
CA TRP A 42 5.44 14.45 7.66
C TRP A 42 5.27 14.48 6.15
N TYR A 43 5.10 13.31 5.56
CA TYR A 43 4.79 13.06 4.17
C TYR A 43 3.43 12.37 4.05
N GLU A 44 2.66 12.78 3.05
CA GLU A 44 1.42 12.14 2.61
C GLU A 44 1.41 12.17 1.09
N GLY A 45 1.28 11.01 0.46
CA GLY A 45 1.26 10.90 -1.00
C GLY A 45 0.45 9.71 -1.49
N GLU A 46 -0.12 9.86 -2.68
CA GLU A 46 -1.01 8.87 -3.28
C GLU A 46 -0.22 7.66 -3.80
N VAL A 47 -0.74 6.46 -3.54
CA VAL A 47 -0.18 5.21 -4.04
C VAL A 47 -1.26 4.34 -4.68
N LEU A 48 -0.89 3.69 -5.79
CA LEU A 48 -1.64 2.59 -6.37
C LEU A 48 -0.99 1.28 -5.96
N ILE A 49 -1.77 0.36 -5.40
CA ILE A 49 -1.31 -0.96 -5.01
C ILE A 49 -2.05 -2.02 -5.82
N GLU A 50 -1.31 -2.81 -6.60
CA GLU A 50 -1.82 -3.99 -7.28
C GLU A 50 -1.46 -5.22 -6.44
N SER A 51 -2.46 -5.94 -5.92
CA SER A 51 -2.28 -7.10 -5.03
C SER A 51 -2.87 -8.36 -5.67
N GLY A 52 -2.05 -9.39 -5.83
CA GLY A 52 -2.41 -10.73 -6.34
C GLY A 52 -1.28 -11.71 -6.00
N ASP A 53 -0.79 -12.48 -6.98
CA ASP A 53 0.41 -13.35 -6.80
C ASP A 53 1.64 -12.59 -6.27
N GLN A 54 1.73 -11.30 -6.61
CA GLN A 54 2.72 -10.37 -6.10
C GLN A 54 2.03 -9.06 -5.75
N VAL A 55 2.64 -8.32 -4.82
CA VAL A 55 2.23 -6.96 -4.47
C VAL A 55 3.14 -5.98 -5.19
N GLN A 56 2.55 -5.10 -6.01
CA GLN A 56 3.25 -4.01 -6.68
C GLN A 56 2.70 -2.68 -6.17
N VAL A 57 3.59 -1.74 -5.91
CA VAL A 57 3.23 -0.41 -5.40
C VAL A 57 3.79 0.64 -6.34
N THR A 58 2.92 1.51 -6.82
CA THR A 58 3.26 2.69 -7.61
C THR A 58 3.05 3.91 -6.75
N PHE A 59 4.10 4.72 -6.56
CA PHE A 59 4.02 5.98 -5.83
C PHE A 59 3.79 7.11 -6.83
N ALA A 60 2.64 7.80 -6.75
CA ALA A 60 2.28 8.84 -7.73
C ALA A 60 3.32 9.97 -7.77
N ASP A 61 3.84 10.35 -6.60
CA ASP A 61 4.81 11.43 -6.42
C ASP A 61 6.15 11.19 -7.14
N GLU A 62 6.56 9.93 -7.34
CA GLU A 62 7.76 9.60 -8.16
C GLU A 62 7.59 10.02 -9.63
N TRP A 63 6.36 10.04 -10.13
CA TRP A 63 6.04 10.40 -11.52
C TRP A 63 5.70 11.88 -11.70
N LEU A 64 5.23 12.53 -10.63
CA LEU A 64 4.83 13.94 -10.63
C LEU A 64 6.01 14.88 -10.34
N GLY A 65 7.21 14.35 -10.08
CA GLY A 65 8.40 15.14 -9.78
C GLY A 65 8.34 15.82 -8.40
N CYS A 66 7.60 15.25 -7.46
CA CYS A 66 7.49 15.77 -6.10
C CYS A 66 8.76 15.40 -5.31
N SER A 67 9.51 16.39 -4.80
CA SER A 67 10.75 16.12 -4.06
C SER A 67 10.52 15.46 -2.69
N ARG A 68 9.32 15.61 -2.11
CA ARG A 68 9.02 15.18 -0.73
C ARG A 68 9.02 13.66 -0.55
N ILE A 69 8.81 12.89 -1.63
CA ILE A 69 8.93 11.43 -1.58
C ILE A 69 10.38 10.97 -1.37
N GLY A 70 11.35 11.76 -1.82
CA GLY A 70 12.77 11.50 -1.54
C GLY A 70 13.06 11.59 -0.05
N GLU A 71 12.62 12.67 0.59
CA GLU A 71 12.75 12.88 2.04
C GLU A 71 12.07 11.76 2.85
N PHE A 72 10.91 11.27 2.37
CA PHE A 72 10.24 10.12 2.96
C PHE A 72 11.11 8.85 2.90
N PHE A 73 11.70 8.54 1.75
CA PHE A 73 12.58 7.37 1.61
C PHE A 73 13.94 7.51 2.32
N GLU A 74 14.35 8.71 2.72
CA GLU A 74 15.49 8.89 3.61
C GLU A 74 15.19 8.43 5.05
N ARG A 75 13.92 8.49 5.47
CA ARG A 75 13.46 8.06 6.82
C ARG A 75 12.95 6.62 6.82
N VAL A 76 12.32 6.21 5.73
CA VAL A 76 11.64 4.92 5.60
C VAL A 76 12.31 4.08 4.52
N ASP A 77 12.89 2.96 4.93
CA ASP A 77 13.49 2.01 4.00
C ASP A 77 12.41 1.44 3.05
N ARG A 78 12.66 1.59 1.74
CA ARG A 78 11.69 1.22 0.70
C ARG A 78 11.40 -0.28 0.67
N GLU A 79 12.41 -1.13 0.84
CA GLU A 79 12.21 -2.58 0.78
C GLU A 79 11.38 -3.07 1.98
N ARG A 80 11.69 -2.58 3.18
CA ARG A 80 10.91 -2.84 4.39
C ARG A 80 9.48 -2.33 4.26
N LEU A 81 9.28 -1.17 3.66
CA LEU A 81 7.95 -0.63 3.38
C LEU A 81 7.14 -1.56 2.48
N LEU A 82 7.69 -1.95 1.34
CA LEU A 82 7.00 -2.84 0.40
C LEU A 82 6.66 -4.19 1.05
N ALA A 83 7.58 -4.75 1.84
CA ALA A 83 7.34 -5.98 2.59
C ALA A 83 6.22 -5.81 3.64
N ALA A 84 6.19 -4.67 4.36
CA ALA A 84 5.17 -4.39 5.35
C ALA A 84 3.79 -4.18 4.72
N ILE A 85 3.71 -3.50 3.56
CA ILE A 85 2.48 -3.37 2.78
C ILE A 85 1.96 -4.75 2.38
N GLY A 86 2.82 -5.60 1.79
CA GLY A 86 2.43 -6.95 1.40
C GLY A 86 1.91 -7.78 2.58
N LYS A 87 2.60 -7.73 3.73
CA LYS A 87 2.18 -8.42 4.95
C LYS A 87 0.84 -7.89 5.48
N ALA A 88 0.62 -6.58 5.46
CA ALA A 88 -0.62 -5.98 5.92
C ALA A 88 -1.81 -6.38 5.02
N LEU A 89 -1.63 -6.42 3.70
CA LEU A 89 -2.66 -6.82 2.74
C LEU A 89 -2.98 -8.33 2.84
N MET A 90 -1.96 -9.18 2.98
CA MET A 90 -2.15 -10.62 3.22
C MET A 90 -2.96 -10.87 4.50
N GLY A 91 -2.64 -10.17 5.59
CA GLY A 91 -3.38 -10.28 6.86
C GLY A 91 -4.84 -9.83 6.80
N ARG A 92 -5.25 -9.14 5.72
CA ARG A 92 -6.61 -8.66 5.47
C ARG A 92 -7.36 -9.45 4.41
N GLY A 93 -6.77 -10.52 3.87
CA GLY A 93 -7.36 -11.32 2.78
C GLY A 93 -7.26 -10.67 1.40
N LEU A 94 -6.58 -9.52 1.25
CA LEU A 94 -6.43 -8.81 -0.02
C LEU A 94 -5.31 -9.36 -0.92
N ALA A 95 -4.59 -10.38 -0.45
CA ALA A 95 -3.67 -11.17 -1.28
C ALA A 95 -4.32 -12.45 -1.81
N ASP A 96 -5.46 -12.86 -1.22
CA ASP A 96 -6.20 -14.04 -1.66
C ASP A 96 -7.28 -13.59 -2.64
N VAL A 97 -6.93 -13.67 -3.92
CA VAL A 97 -7.78 -13.27 -5.05
C VAL A 97 -8.83 -14.32 -5.43
N SER A 98 -8.97 -15.38 -4.61
CA SER A 98 -9.99 -16.42 -4.80
C SER A 98 -11.40 -15.98 -4.39
N GLU A 99 -11.54 -14.93 -3.56
CA GLU A 99 -12.83 -14.38 -3.17
C GLU A 99 -13.15 -13.10 -3.95
N LEU A 100 -14.16 -13.18 -4.82
CA LEU A 100 -14.75 -12.11 -5.65
C LEU A 100 -15.46 -11.00 -4.84
N GLN A 101 -15.25 -10.92 -3.53
CA GLN A 101 -15.92 -9.96 -2.65
C GLN A 101 -14.87 -9.11 -1.91
N ILE A 102 -14.95 -7.78 -2.07
CA ILE A 102 -14.18 -6.84 -1.24
C ILE A 102 -14.56 -7.12 0.21
N PRO A 103 -13.61 -7.43 1.12
CA PRO A 103 -13.91 -7.51 2.53
C PRO A 103 -14.55 -6.19 2.99
N PRO A 104 -15.77 -6.19 3.57
CA PRO A 104 -16.45 -4.97 3.99
C PRO A 104 -15.69 -4.15 5.06
N MET A 105 -14.60 -4.71 5.60
CA MET A 105 -13.73 -4.08 6.59
C MET A 105 -12.70 -3.09 6.01
N LEU A 106 -12.68 -2.85 4.70
CA LEU A 106 -11.66 -2.01 4.06
C LEU A 106 -12.00 -0.52 4.01
N PHE A 107 -13.29 -0.17 4.13
CA PHE A 107 -13.74 1.20 4.18
C PHE A 107 -14.31 1.45 5.58
N SER A 108 -13.51 2.10 6.42
CA SER A 108 -13.92 2.57 7.76
C SER A 108 -14.09 4.08 7.71
#